data_AF-A0A2V4DZF7-F1
#
_entry.id   AF-A0A2V4DZF7-F1
#
_cell.length_a   1.000
_cell.length_b   1.000
_cell.length_c   1.000
_cell.angle_alpha   90.00
_cell.angle_beta   90.00
_cell.angle_gamma   90.00
#
_symmetry.space_group_name_H-M   'P 1'
#
loop_
_entity.id
_entity.type
_entity.pdbx_description
1 polymer ?
#
loop_
_entity_poly.entity_id
_entity_poly.type
_entity_poly.pdbx_seq_one_letter_code
_entity_poly.pdbx_strand_id
1 'polypeptide(L)'
;MKYFKGNVIFKYSEKDIIKVGNILSKLIFDKEEMFYGLDNYLRDEVPFIYTDNILGFYFGIMQNPEQLDLFSLEINDVLSKGNDQHIIDITDRLKFVIEQFPKFEIIKG
;
A
#
# COMPACT_ATOMS: atom_id res chain seq x y z
N MET A 1 -9.93 12.15 -18.27
CA MET A 1 -9.87 12.12 -16.79
C MET A 1 -8.49 11.60 -16.42
N LYS A 2 -7.76 12.25 -15.51
CA LYS A 2 -6.44 11.77 -15.07
C LYS A 2 -6.66 10.79 -13.93
N TYR A 3 -5.97 9.66 -13.94
CA TYR A 3 -6.03 8.62 -12.91
C TYR A 3 -4.73 8.60 -12.14
N PHE A 4 -4.75 8.26 -10.86
CA PHE A 4 -3.52 8.18 -10.07
C PHE A 4 -3.18 6.73 -9.75
N LYS A 5 -1.90 6.40 -9.84
CA LYS A 5 -1.37 5.10 -9.44
C LYS A 5 0.00 5.29 -8.81
N GLY A 6 0.33 4.48 -7.82
CA GLY A 6 1.67 4.43 -7.26
C GLY A 6 1.92 3.10 -6.58
N ASN A 7 3.19 2.69 -6.49
CA ASN A 7 3.59 1.48 -5.78
C ASN A 7 4.94 1.68 -5.10
N VAL A 8 5.06 1.25 -3.85
CA VAL A 8 6.31 1.29 -3.08
C VAL A 8 6.57 -0.08 -2.47
N ILE A 9 7.74 -0.63 -2.76
CA ILE A 9 8.25 -1.84 -2.13
C ILE A 9 9.18 -1.43 -0.99
N PHE A 10 8.99 -2.01 0.19
CA PHE A 10 9.81 -1.72 1.36
C PHE A 10 9.96 -2.94 2.26
N LYS A 11 11.01 -2.92 3.09
CA LYS A 11 11.21 -3.90 4.16
C LYS A 11 10.90 -3.32 5.53
N TYR A 12 10.43 -4.17 6.42
CA TYR A 12 10.25 -3.86 7.84
C TYR A 12 10.36 -5.09 8.73
N SER A 13 10.88 -4.93 9.94
CA SER A 13 11.13 -6.06 10.85
C SER A 13 9.86 -6.68 11.45
N GLU A 14 8.75 -5.94 11.51
CA GLU A 14 7.44 -6.50 11.90
C GLU A 14 6.88 -7.31 10.73
N LYS A 15 6.52 -8.56 11.02
CA LYS A 15 6.07 -9.55 10.03
C LYS A 15 4.56 -9.73 10.04
N ASP A 16 3.86 -9.08 10.96
CA ASP A 16 2.41 -9.07 11.00
C ASP A 16 1.87 -7.95 10.08
N ILE A 17 1.28 -8.33 8.94
CA ILE A 17 0.74 -7.40 7.95
C ILE A 17 -0.31 -6.45 8.56
N ILE A 18 -1.09 -6.90 9.56
CA ILE A 18 -2.10 -6.05 10.22
C ILE A 18 -1.42 -4.93 11.01
N LYS A 19 -0.35 -5.25 11.73
CA LYS A 19 0.42 -4.23 12.46
C LYS A 19 1.12 -3.26 11.52
N VAL A 20 1.66 -3.75 10.41
CA VAL A 20 2.23 -2.88 9.35
C VAL A 20 1.14 -1.97 8.77
N GLY A 21 -0.06 -2.51 8.52
CA GLY A 21 -1.24 -1.76 8.10
C GLY A 21 -1.63 -0.67 9.09
N ASN A 22 -1.57 -0.92 10.41
CA ASN A 22 -1.86 0.10 11.42
C ASN A 22 -0.83 1.24 11.44
N ILE A 23 0.46 0.93 11.28
CA ILE A 23 1.52 1.94 11.16
C ILE A 23 1.28 2.81 9.91
N LEU A 24 1.00 2.18 8.77
CA LEU A 24 0.69 2.88 7.52
C LEU A 24 -0.59 3.69 7.60
N SER A 25 -1.62 3.18 8.29
CA SER A 25 -2.87 3.91 8.53
C SER A 25 -2.57 5.24 9.22
N LYS A 26 -1.73 5.19 10.27
CA LYS A 26 -1.38 6.38 11.04
C LYS A 26 -0.53 7.36 10.22
N LEU A 27 0.38 6.86 9.40
CA LEU A 27 1.23 7.70 8.54
C LEU A 27 0.46 8.39 7.41
N ILE A 28 -0.49 7.69 6.78
CA ILE A 28 -1.17 8.18 5.57
C ILE A 28 -2.44 8.96 5.91
N PHE A 29 -3.20 8.50 6.92
CA PHE A 29 -4.54 9.02 7.22
C PHE A 29 -4.66 9.67 8.60
N ASP A 30 -3.60 9.67 9.40
CA ASP A 30 -3.60 10.09 10.81
C ASP A 30 -4.62 9.32 11.70
N LYS A 31 -4.97 8.09 11.27
CA LYS A 31 -5.94 7.20 11.95
C LYS A 31 -5.39 5.78 12.05
N GLU A 32 -5.80 5.03 13.04
CA GLU A 32 -5.48 3.61 13.14
C GLU A 32 -6.54 2.77 12.40
N GLU A 33 -6.21 1.51 12.10
CA GLU A 33 -7.17 0.50 11.60
C GLU A 33 -7.90 0.89 10.30
N MET A 34 -7.25 1.66 9.43
CA MET A 34 -7.81 2.02 8.12
C MET A 34 -7.62 0.90 7.08
N PHE A 35 -6.55 0.11 7.22
CA PHE A 35 -6.37 -1.11 6.44
C PHE A 35 -7.07 -2.28 7.12
N TYR A 36 -7.88 -3.00 6.36
CA TYR A 36 -8.61 -4.18 6.79
C TYR A 36 -8.62 -5.25 5.68
N GLY A 37 -9.05 -6.45 6.03
CA GLY A 37 -9.12 -7.60 5.14
C GLY A 37 -9.63 -8.81 5.91
N LEU A 38 -10.19 -9.82 5.23
CA LEU A 38 -10.54 -11.07 5.91
C LEU A 38 -9.24 -11.75 6.34
N ASP A 39 -9.19 -12.38 7.51
CA ASP A 39 -8.01 -13.04 8.11
C ASP A 39 -7.32 -14.12 7.24
N ASN A 40 -7.78 -14.37 6.01
CA ASN A 40 -7.17 -15.24 5.02
C ASN A 40 -7.35 -14.71 3.58
N TYR A 41 -7.58 -13.40 3.41
CA TYR A 41 -7.75 -12.83 2.08
C TYR A 41 -6.39 -12.80 1.37
N LEU A 42 -6.30 -13.61 0.32
CA LEU A 42 -5.16 -13.66 -0.58
C LEU A 42 -5.55 -13.00 -1.90
N ARG A 43 -4.73 -12.08 -2.39
CA ARG A 43 -4.78 -11.61 -3.77
C ARG A 43 -3.59 -12.21 -4.49
N ASP A 44 -3.80 -12.91 -5.60
CA ASP A 44 -2.72 -13.60 -6.32
C ASP A 44 -1.91 -14.53 -5.40
N GLU A 45 -2.60 -15.23 -4.48
CA GLU A 45 -2.01 -16.14 -3.47
C GLU A 45 -1.09 -15.48 -2.43
N VAL A 46 -1.05 -14.14 -2.36
CA VAL A 46 -0.26 -13.40 -1.36
C VAL A 46 -1.14 -12.73 -0.29
N PRO A 47 -0.71 -12.71 0.99
CA PRO A 47 -1.40 -11.99 2.06
C PRO A 47 -1.64 -10.53 1.69
N PHE A 48 -2.89 -10.08 1.85
CA PHE A 48 -3.31 -8.80 1.35
C PHE A 48 -4.35 -8.11 2.25
N ILE A 49 -4.12 -6.84 2.57
CA ILE A 49 -5.08 -5.97 3.26
C ILE A 49 -5.23 -4.65 2.50
N TYR A 50 -6.35 -3.97 2.68
CA TYR A 50 -6.67 -2.78 1.90
C TYR A 50 -7.58 -1.80 2.65
N THR A 51 -7.74 -0.62 2.07
CA THR A 51 -8.63 0.44 2.55
C THR A 51 -9.90 0.50 1.73
N ASP A 52 -10.98 1.04 2.32
CA ASP A 52 -12.18 1.38 1.58
C ASP A 52 -11.85 2.45 0.53
N ASN A 53 -12.79 2.73 -0.37
CA ASN A 53 -12.65 3.89 -1.24
C ASN A 53 -12.58 5.18 -0.40
N ILE A 54 -11.37 5.71 -0.22
CA ILE A 54 -11.10 6.95 0.50
C ILE A 54 -10.79 8.02 -0.54
N LEU A 55 -11.69 9.00 -0.66
CA LEU A 55 -11.54 10.15 -1.55
C LEU A 55 -11.33 9.77 -3.04
N GLY A 56 -11.87 8.63 -3.48
CA GLY A 56 -11.68 8.12 -4.84
C GLY A 56 -10.47 7.20 -5.00
N PHE A 57 -9.70 6.98 -3.93
CA PHE A 57 -8.51 6.15 -3.94
C PHE A 57 -8.70 4.87 -3.14
N TYR A 58 -7.95 3.88 -3.57
CA TYR A 58 -7.77 2.61 -2.94
C TYR A 58 -6.30 2.44 -2.58
N PHE A 59 -6.02 2.03 -1.34
CA PHE A 59 -4.69 1.59 -0.91
C PHE A 59 -4.72 0.09 -0.60
N GLY A 60 -3.71 -0.62 -1.07
CA GLY A 60 -3.52 -2.06 -0.82
C GLY A 60 -2.11 -2.36 -0.33
N ILE A 61 -1.98 -3.26 0.64
CA ILE A 61 -0.70 -3.76 1.14
C ILE A 61 -0.64 -5.25 0.83
N MET A 62 0.41 -5.65 0.11
CA MET A 62 0.80 -7.05 -0.05
C MET A 62 1.99 -7.37 0.85
N GLN A 63 2.03 -8.58 1.37
CA GLN A 63 3.21 -9.14 2.00
C GLN A 63 3.73 -10.31 1.17
N ASN A 64 5.04 -10.38 0.94
CA ASN A 64 5.63 -11.50 0.24
C ASN A 64 5.57 -12.78 1.12
N PRO A 65 4.98 -13.89 0.65
CA PRO A 65 4.81 -15.10 1.45
C PRO A 65 6.13 -15.85 1.74
N GLU A 66 7.14 -15.69 0.88
CA GLU A 66 8.47 -16.29 1.04
C GLU A 66 9.40 -15.41 1.89
N GLN A 67 9.13 -14.10 1.93
CA GLN A 67 9.93 -13.11 2.64
C GLN A 67 9.03 -12.17 3.46
N LEU A 68 8.64 -12.61 4.66
CA LEU A 68 7.64 -11.93 5.49
C LEU A 68 8.03 -10.52 5.97
N ASP A 69 9.27 -10.10 5.81
CA ASP A 69 9.72 -8.72 6.09
C ASP A 69 9.58 -7.80 4.86
N LEU A 70 9.11 -8.30 3.71
CA LEU A 70 8.99 -7.57 2.45
C LEU A 70 7.52 -7.28 2.13
N PHE A 71 7.22 -6.01 1.86
CA PHE A 71 5.88 -5.51 1.62
C PHE A 71 5.81 -4.66 0.35
N SER A 72 4.63 -4.60 -0.25
CA SER A 72 4.30 -3.67 -1.35
C SER A 72 3.07 -2.86 -0.95
N LEU A 73 3.18 -1.54 -0.93
CA LEU A 73 2.04 -0.63 -0.77
C LEU A 73 1.70 -0.03 -2.12
N GLU A 74 0.48 -0.29 -2.59
CA GLU A 74 -0.07 0.31 -3.79
C GLU A 74 -1.16 1.32 -3.47
N ILE A 75 -1.27 2.34 -4.33
CA ILE A 75 -2.41 3.27 -4.40
C ILE A 75 -2.94 3.27 -5.83
N ASN A 76 -4.26 3.18 -5.98
CA ASN A 76 -4.94 3.22 -7.28
C ASN A 76 -6.22 4.07 -7.20
N ASP A 77 -6.55 4.77 -8.29
CA ASP A 77 -7.85 5.44 -8.44
C ASP A 77 -8.96 4.41 -8.71
N VAL A 78 -10.03 4.42 -7.92
CA VAL A 78 -11.14 3.45 -8.02
C VAL A 78 -11.93 3.61 -9.33
N LEU A 79 -11.86 4.78 -9.97
CA LEU A 79 -12.57 5.06 -11.21
C LEU A 79 -11.76 4.73 -12.48
N SER A 80 -10.54 4.18 -12.35
CA SER A 80 -9.72 3.82 -13.51
C SER A 80 -10.25 2.59 -14.24
N LYS A 81 -11.29 2.76 -15.06
CA LYS A 81 -11.67 1.77 -16.07
C LYS A 81 -10.76 1.92 -17.29
N GLY A 82 -9.59 1.28 -17.22
CA GLY A 82 -8.89 0.72 -18.39
C GLY A 82 -8.39 1.67 -19.47
N ASN A 83 -7.88 2.87 -19.14
CA ASN A 83 -7.16 3.67 -20.13
C ASN A 83 -5.84 4.22 -19.57
N ASP A 84 -4.76 3.48 -19.82
CA ASP A 84 -3.40 3.76 -19.32
C ASP A 84 -2.81 5.07 -19.84
N GLN A 85 -3.42 5.68 -20.86
CA GLN A 85 -2.96 6.93 -21.49
C GLN A 85 -3.06 8.16 -20.59
N HIS A 86 -3.71 8.06 -19.42
CA HIS A 86 -3.92 9.18 -18.50
C HIS A 86 -3.54 8.89 -17.05
N ILE A 87 -2.62 7.95 -16.82
CA ILE A 87 -2.11 7.66 -15.48
C ILE A 87 -1.07 8.72 -15.06
N ILE A 88 -1.30 9.32 -13.90
CA ILE A 88 -0.30 10.08 -13.14
C ILE A 88 0.32 9.11 -12.14
N ASP A 89 1.62 8.89 -12.29
CA ASP A 89 2.42 8.15 -11.32
C ASP A 89 2.67 9.03 -10.08
N ILE A 90 2.28 8.52 -8.91
CA ILE A 90 2.50 9.15 -7.59
C ILE A 90 3.43 8.33 -6.70
N THR A 91 4.17 7.38 -7.27
CA THR A 91 5.13 6.53 -6.56
C THR A 91 6.10 7.34 -5.73
N ASP A 92 6.71 8.40 -6.26
CA ASP A 92 7.67 9.20 -5.49
C ASP A 92 7.04 9.98 -4.34
N ARG A 93 5.76 10.38 -4.47
CA ARG A 93 5.01 10.97 -3.36
C ARG A 93 4.72 9.94 -2.29
N LEU A 94 4.39 8.71 -2.69
CA LEU A 94 4.17 7.61 -1.77
C LEU A 94 5.46 7.24 -1.04
N LYS A 95 6.60 7.20 -1.74
CA LYS A 95 7.93 7.00 -1.13
C LYS A 95 8.20 8.06 -0.07
N PHE A 96 8.00 9.34 -0.39
CA PHE A 96 8.20 10.43 0.56
C PHE A 96 7.39 10.27 1.86
N VAL A 97 6.15 9.78 1.76
CA VAL A 97 5.31 9.49 2.94
C VAL A 97 5.87 8.31 3.76
N ILE A 98 6.27 7.24 3.08
CA ILE A 98 6.86 6.05 3.72
C ILE A 98 8.18 6.38 4.42
N GLU A 99 9.01 7.24 3.83
CA GLU A 99 10.27 7.73 4.40
C GLU A 99 10.09 8.51 5.70
N GLN A 100 8.89 9.01 6.01
CA GLN A 100 8.61 9.65 7.31
C GLN A 100 8.68 8.65 8.48
N PHE A 101 8.65 7.34 8.20
CA PHE A 101 8.87 6.30 9.18
C PHE A 101 10.23 5.62 8.96
N PRO A 102 11.29 6.05 9.67
CA PRO A 102 12.68 5.71 9.34
C PRO A 102 13.04 4.23 9.52
N LYS A 103 12.15 3.42 10.09
CA LYS A 103 12.34 1.96 10.19
C LYS A 103 11.94 1.22 8.91
N PHE A 104 11.21 1.86 8.00
CA PHE A 104 10.93 1.29 6.69
C PHE A 104 12.15 1.48 5.78
N GLU A 105 12.63 0.39 5.21
CA GLU A 105 13.70 0.40 4.22
C GLU A 105 13.09 0.30 2.82
N ILE A 106 13.02 1.41 2.09
CA ILE A 106 12.50 1.41 0.72
C ILE A 106 13.47 0.66 -0.19
N ILE A 107 12.96 -0.34 -0.90
CA ILE A 107 13.70 -1.07 -1.92
C ILE A 107 13.62 -0.29 -3.23
N LYS A 108 14.79 0.10 -3.75
CA LYS A 108 14.88 0.73 -5.07
C LYS A 108 14.66 -0.36 -6.13
N GLY A 109 13.55 -0.23 -6.85
CA GLY A 109 13.33 -0.95 -8.12
C GLY A 109 14.11 -0.32 -9.27
#